data_AF-A0A8I3A3A0-F1
#
_entry.id   AF-A0A8I3A3A0-F1
#
_cell.length_a   1.000
_cell.length_b   1.000
_cell.length_c   1.000
_cell.angle_alpha   90.00
_cell.angle_beta   90.00
_cell.angle_gamma   90.00
#
_symmetry.space_group_name_H-M   'P 1'
#
loop_
_entity.id
_entity.type
_entity.pdbx_description
1 polymer ?
#
loop_
_entity_poly.entity_id
_entity_poly.type
_entity_poly.pdbx_seq_one_letter_code
_entity_poly.pdbx_strand_id
1 'polypeptide(L)'
;MLTGRPVEVLTPELRSSLTKRTDLYLLDIITANLPTQYASQAPSLAPFRDAVSVHGTAVIATLLNDFRSYVPVTDYEAYKPWIARFHEIPCKESRVNNLFAPGLPFYIGMSSSTSGKEPKLVPWYQHTSFGYQPPRPIFDFSDTQGPTPCIIYYGYREIKQVEREPGHVVKRIPLCLASAGQFRMKFGWNVENDEGRLSTIMPAQVAPWGTSMITHNRSFLLIHGLFCLIRPDIDQIFVTFATTFVDLVRCVDEEWDMLLTCIRNGKIPDLDGIDRLRAHIQAVFSADPARADELYEIGPPSSGDGWAARVWPRLRTVAGICSGSFGTCLPKLRSILGPTIAIRNHGYSSSEAHMSVFFDPNDTETFVFSSEEVIDLHLVV
;
A
#
# COMPACT_ATOMS: atom_id res chain seq x y z
N MET A 1 -0.65 -11.36 20.10
CA MET A 1 -0.96 -10.15 20.87
C MET A 1 0.30 -9.73 21.60
N LEU A 2 0.82 -8.53 21.37
CA LEU A 2 1.82 -7.93 22.25
C LEU A 2 1.10 -7.49 23.52
N THR A 3 0.89 -8.41 24.46
CA THR A 3 0.28 -8.10 25.76
C THR A 3 1.37 -7.53 26.67
N GLY A 4 1.58 -6.22 26.61
CA GLY A 4 2.51 -5.50 27.49
C GLY A 4 2.16 -4.02 27.51
N ARG A 5 2.68 -3.25 28.48
CA ARG A 5 2.74 -1.79 28.36
C ARG A 5 3.96 -1.41 27.49
N PRO A 6 3.93 -0.29 26.75
CA PRO A 6 5.12 0.22 26.08
C PRO A 6 6.26 0.33 27.09
N VAL A 7 7.41 -0.26 26.76
CA VAL A 7 8.56 -0.25 27.66
C VAL A 7 9.28 1.08 27.48
N GLU A 8 9.30 1.92 28.51
CA GLU A 8 9.97 3.23 28.47
C GLU A 8 11.50 3.10 28.39
N VAL A 9 12.06 1.98 28.89
CA VAL A 9 13.50 1.69 28.87
C VAL A 9 13.74 0.23 28.49
N LEU A 10 14.38 0.00 27.33
CA LEU A 10 14.73 -1.34 26.88
C LEU A 10 15.64 -2.06 27.89
N THR A 11 15.29 -3.27 28.29
CA THR A 11 16.19 -4.13 29.09
C THR A 11 17.47 -4.42 28.31
N PRO A 12 18.61 -4.69 28.98
CA PRO A 12 19.86 -5.04 28.31
C PRO A 12 19.70 -6.21 27.32
N GLU A 13 18.90 -7.21 27.67
CA GLU A 13 18.63 -8.39 26.85
C GLU A 13 17.84 -8.00 25.60
N LEU A 14 16.79 -7.20 25.74
CA LEU A 14 15.97 -6.74 24.62
C LEU A 14 16.77 -5.82 23.69
N ARG A 15 17.55 -4.90 24.26
CA ARG A 15 18.46 -4.03 23.50
C ARG A 15 19.47 -4.86 22.70
N SER A 16 20.08 -5.86 23.32
CA SER A 16 21.04 -6.75 22.65
C SER A 16 20.38 -7.55 21.52
N SER A 17 19.19 -8.10 21.77
CA SER A 17 18.41 -8.84 20.76
C SER A 17 18.04 -7.96 19.56
N LEU A 18 17.50 -6.77 19.81
CA LEU A 18 17.16 -5.80 18.75
C LEU A 18 18.39 -5.34 17.98
N THR A 19 19.50 -5.04 18.66
CA THR A 19 20.76 -4.63 18.00
C THR A 19 21.27 -5.74 17.09
N LYS A 20 21.37 -6.99 17.61
CA LYS A 20 21.80 -8.14 16.82
C LYS A 20 20.91 -8.34 15.59
N ARG A 21 19.60 -8.19 15.77
CA ARG A 21 18.63 -8.32 14.70
C ARG A 21 18.83 -7.26 13.62
N THR A 22 18.86 -5.98 13.99
CA THR A 22 19.09 -4.86 13.08
C THR A 22 20.41 -5.01 12.33
N ASP A 23 21.48 -5.46 13.00
CA ASP A 23 22.79 -5.70 12.41
C ASP A 23 22.75 -6.80 11.34
N LEU A 24 22.00 -7.87 11.57
CA LEU A 24 21.81 -8.95 10.58
C LEU A 24 21.05 -8.46 9.34
N TYR A 25 19.95 -7.71 9.52
CA TYR A 25 19.22 -7.16 8.38
C TYR A 25 20.06 -6.16 7.59
N LEU A 26 20.78 -5.28 8.29
CA LEU A 26 21.67 -4.32 7.64
C LEU A 26 22.76 -5.04 6.84
N LEU A 27 23.34 -6.10 7.39
CA LEU A 27 24.33 -6.92 6.70
C LEU A 27 23.76 -7.55 5.42
N ASP A 28 22.54 -8.09 5.47
CA ASP A 28 21.90 -8.69 4.31
C ASP A 28 21.66 -7.66 3.21
N ILE A 29 21.18 -6.46 3.57
CA ILE A 29 20.98 -5.33 2.64
C ILE A 29 22.32 -4.92 2.01
N ILE A 30 23.37 -4.75 2.81
CA ILE A 30 24.69 -4.37 2.31
C ILE A 30 25.16 -5.44 1.31
N THR A 31 25.18 -6.70 1.74
CA THR A 31 25.73 -7.81 0.95
C THR A 31 24.98 -8.00 -0.36
N ALA A 32 23.66 -7.92 -0.34
CA ALA A 32 22.83 -8.05 -1.54
C ALA A 32 23.03 -6.89 -2.53
N ASN A 33 23.32 -5.69 -2.01
CA ASN A 33 23.36 -4.47 -2.82
C ASN A 33 24.78 -4.01 -3.22
N LEU A 34 25.85 -4.57 -2.64
CA LEU A 34 27.23 -4.31 -3.06
C LEU A 34 27.47 -4.41 -4.59
N PRO A 35 26.91 -5.39 -5.33
CA PRO A 35 27.12 -5.48 -6.78
C PRO A 35 26.23 -4.55 -7.61
N THR A 36 25.39 -3.71 -6.98
CA THR A 36 24.48 -2.81 -7.70
C THR A 36 25.22 -1.65 -8.36
N GLN A 37 24.59 -1.04 -9.37
CA GLN A 37 25.18 0.11 -10.07
C GLN A 37 25.38 1.29 -9.11
N TYR A 38 24.40 1.59 -8.25
CA TYR A 38 24.52 2.68 -7.29
C TYR A 38 25.68 2.42 -6.31
N ALA A 39 25.75 1.24 -5.70
CA ALA A 39 26.81 0.89 -4.76
C ALA A 39 28.21 1.02 -5.40
N SER A 40 28.37 0.53 -6.64
CA SER A 40 29.65 0.48 -7.35
C SER A 40 30.11 1.82 -7.93
N GLN A 41 29.20 2.73 -8.27
CA GLN A 41 29.52 3.92 -9.08
C GLN A 41 29.17 5.25 -8.39
N ALA A 42 28.31 5.26 -7.37
CA ALA A 42 27.91 6.51 -6.72
C ALA A 42 29.13 7.19 -6.05
N PRO A 43 29.37 8.50 -6.29
CA PRO A 43 30.47 9.22 -5.65
C PRO A 43 30.33 9.26 -4.13
N SER A 44 29.10 9.36 -3.61
CA SER A 44 28.80 9.35 -2.18
C SER A 44 29.27 8.09 -1.45
N LEU A 45 29.41 6.97 -2.17
CA LEU A 45 29.82 5.68 -1.61
C LEU A 45 31.29 5.35 -1.88
N ALA A 46 32.07 6.27 -2.46
CA ALA A 46 33.49 6.04 -2.72
C ALA A 46 34.29 5.69 -1.44
N PRO A 47 34.15 6.44 -0.31
CA PRO A 47 34.88 6.10 0.91
C PRO A 47 34.53 4.71 1.46
N PHE A 48 33.25 4.32 1.36
CA PHE A 48 32.80 3.00 1.79
C PHE A 48 33.38 1.88 0.91
N ARG A 49 33.40 2.07 -0.42
CA ARG A 49 34.03 1.11 -1.34
C ARG A 49 35.53 0.95 -1.06
N ASP A 50 36.22 2.05 -0.80
CA ASP A 50 37.65 2.03 -0.50
C ASP A 50 37.93 1.22 0.78
N ALA A 51 37.15 1.45 1.85
CA ALA A 51 37.25 0.68 3.09
C ALA A 51 36.98 -0.82 2.86
N VAL A 52 35.88 -1.16 2.16
CA VAL A 52 35.53 -2.56 1.85
C VAL A 52 36.59 -3.24 0.98
N SER A 53 37.27 -2.51 0.10
CA SER A 53 38.35 -3.07 -0.74
C SER A 53 39.59 -3.47 0.08
N VAL A 54 39.82 -2.80 1.21
CA VAL A 54 40.95 -3.08 2.12
C VAL A 54 40.59 -4.16 3.13
N HIS A 55 39.42 -4.05 3.76
CA HIS A 55 39.02 -4.94 4.85
C HIS A 55 38.36 -6.23 4.36
N GLY A 56 37.83 -6.24 3.13
CA GLY A 56 37.02 -7.33 2.59
C GLY A 56 35.62 -7.41 3.20
N THR A 57 34.82 -8.36 2.73
CA THR A 57 33.43 -8.55 3.17
C THR A 57 33.25 -9.75 4.12
N ALA A 58 34.32 -10.50 4.40
CA ALA A 58 34.25 -11.76 5.15
C ALA A 58 33.99 -11.56 6.66
N VAL A 59 34.44 -10.43 7.22
CA VAL A 59 34.29 -10.12 8.65
C VAL A 59 33.10 -9.19 8.85
N ILE A 60 31.98 -9.76 9.33
CA ILE A 60 30.69 -9.08 9.51
C ILE A 60 30.82 -7.78 10.32
N ALA A 61 31.50 -7.85 11.48
CA ALA A 61 31.64 -6.70 12.36
C ALA A 61 32.39 -5.54 11.68
N THR A 62 33.41 -5.86 10.87
CA THR A 62 34.18 -4.86 10.12
C THR A 62 33.34 -4.24 9.02
N LEU A 63 32.60 -5.04 8.24
CA LEU A 63 31.73 -4.53 7.18
C LEU A 63 30.64 -3.59 7.71
N LEU A 64 30.01 -3.93 8.85
CA LEU A 64 29.04 -3.07 9.52
C LEU A 64 29.67 -1.77 10.05
N ASN A 65 30.90 -1.85 10.57
CA ASN A 65 31.63 -0.68 11.02
C ASN A 65 32.00 0.24 9.85
N ASP A 66 32.49 -0.32 8.74
CA ASP A 66 32.81 0.43 7.53
C ASP A 66 31.57 1.12 6.98
N PHE A 67 30.43 0.44 6.96
CA PHE A 67 29.16 1.03 6.57
C PHE A 67 28.83 2.26 7.41
N ARG A 68 28.79 2.11 8.74
CA ARG A 68 28.45 3.19 9.68
C ARG A 68 29.42 4.36 9.62
N SER A 69 30.68 4.10 9.29
CA SER A 69 31.72 5.12 9.28
C SER A 69 31.76 5.90 7.96
N TYR A 70 31.43 5.25 6.84
CA TYR A 70 31.74 5.78 5.51
C TYR A 70 30.54 5.97 4.58
N VAL A 71 29.38 5.38 4.88
CA VAL A 71 28.15 5.65 4.12
C VAL A 71 27.52 6.93 4.68
N PRO A 72 27.42 8.02 3.90
CA PRO A 72 26.85 9.25 4.38
C PRO A 72 25.32 9.17 4.44
N VAL A 73 24.74 9.97 5.34
CA VAL A 73 23.31 10.30 5.26
C VAL A 73 23.08 11.15 4.02
N THR A 74 22.09 10.79 3.20
CA THR A 74 21.79 11.50 1.94
C THR A 74 20.32 11.88 1.84
N ASP A 75 19.99 12.71 0.84
CA ASP A 75 18.62 13.09 0.50
C ASP A 75 18.24 12.62 -0.91
N TYR A 76 16.99 12.88 -1.31
CA TYR A 76 16.46 12.45 -2.61
C TYR A 76 17.26 12.98 -3.81
N GLU A 77 17.92 14.14 -3.69
CA GLU A 77 18.68 14.72 -4.81
C GLU A 77 19.91 13.87 -5.16
N ALA A 78 20.46 13.12 -4.21
CA ALA A 78 21.54 12.16 -4.47
C ALA A 78 21.10 11.00 -5.39
N TYR A 79 19.83 10.62 -5.34
CA TYR A 79 19.26 9.50 -6.10
C TYR A 79 18.61 9.93 -7.41
N LYS A 80 18.17 11.19 -7.49
CA LYS A 80 17.44 11.73 -8.63
C LYS A 80 18.11 11.48 -10.00
N PRO A 81 19.45 11.64 -10.18
CA PRO A 81 20.10 11.33 -11.45
C PRO A 81 20.05 9.84 -11.84
N TRP A 82 20.01 8.95 -10.85
CA TRP A 82 19.90 7.50 -11.05
C TRP A 82 18.47 7.11 -11.42
N ILE A 83 17.49 7.66 -10.70
CA ILE A 83 16.06 7.49 -10.98
C ILE A 83 15.70 8.02 -12.37
N ALA A 84 16.32 9.14 -12.80
CA ALA A 84 16.11 9.71 -14.12
C ALA A 84 16.42 8.74 -15.27
N ARG A 85 17.24 7.70 -15.04
CA ARG A 85 17.54 6.66 -16.04
C ARG A 85 16.28 5.90 -16.49
N PHE A 86 15.27 5.77 -15.61
CA PHE A 86 13.98 5.18 -15.98
C PHE A 86 13.16 6.05 -16.95
N HIS A 87 13.56 7.31 -17.17
CA HIS A 87 12.95 8.22 -18.13
C HIS A 87 13.74 8.34 -19.44
N GLU A 88 14.88 7.64 -19.57
CA GLU A 88 15.61 7.56 -20.84
C GLU A 88 14.72 6.92 -21.93
N ILE A 89 14.83 7.37 -23.18
CA ILE A 89 14.07 6.85 -24.32
C ILE A 89 15.06 6.34 -25.38
N PRO A 90 15.14 5.02 -25.62
CA PRO A 90 14.49 3.94 -24.86
C PRO A 90 15.10 3.75 -23.46
N CYS A 91 14.31 3.24 -22.52
CA CYS A 91 14.79 2.88 -21.18
C CYS A 91 15.51 1.52 -21.27
N LYS A 92 16.84 1.55 -21.36
CA LYS A 92 17.64 0.34 -21.61
C LYS A 92 17.84 -0.48 -20.34
N GLU A 93 17.64 -1.79 -20.41
CA GLU A 93 17.85 -2.74 -19.30
C GLU A 93 19.24 -2.57 -18.68
N SER A 94 20.30 -2.40 -19.49
CA SER A 94 21.67 -2.20 -19.00
C SER A 94 21.84 -0.96 -18.11
N ARG A 95 20.96 0.03 -18.23
CA ARG A 95 21.01 1.29 -17.47
C ARG A 95 20.29 1.21 -16.13
N VAL A 96 19.32 0.30 -16.00
CA VAL A 96 18.38 0.23 -14.86
C VAL A 96 18.32 -1.13 -14.16
N ASN A 97 18.90 -2.18 -14.75
CA ASN A 97 19.03 -3.48 -14.10
C ASN A 97 20.10 -3.43 -13.00
N ASN A 98 19.81 -4.01 -11.84
CA ASN A 98 20.64 -3.93 -10.65
C ASN A 98 20.93 -2.48 -10.23
N LEU A 99 20.03 -1.52 -10.48
CA LEU A 99 20.32 -0.10 -10.27
C LEU A 99 20.55 0.20 -8.78
N PHE A 100 19.61 -0.18 -7.93
CA PHE A 100 19.67 0.02 -6.48
C PHE A 100 19.58 -1.28 -5.67
N ALA A 101 18.92 -2.30 -6.22
CA ALA A 101 18.88 -3.66 -5.70
C ALA A 101 18.93 -4.67 -6.85
N PRO A 102 19.24 -5.95 -6.57
CA PRO A 102 19.25 -7.00 -7.58
C PRO A 102 17.96 -7.06 -8.43
N GLY A 103 18.14 -7.19 -9.74
CA GLY A 103 17.09 -7.24 -10.74
C GLY A 103 16.52 -5.86 -11.12
N LEU A 104 15.30 -5.89 -11.62
CA LEU A 104 14.50 -4.71 -11.97
C LEU A 104 13.42 -4.49 -10.92
N PRO A 105 13.08 -3.23 -10.57
CA PRO A 105 12.03 -2.96 -9.60
C PRO A 105 10.68 -3.55 -10.07
N PHE A 106 9.85 -3.97 -9.12
CA PHE A 106 8.48 -4.42 -9.37
C PHE A 106 7.58 -3.24 -9.75
N TYR A 107 7.71 -2.11 -9.05
CA TYR A 107 7.02 -0.87 -9.36
C TYR A 107 7.90 0.34 -8.98
N ILE A 108 7.50 1.53 -9.43
CA ILE A 108 8.07 2.80 -8.96
C ILE A 108 6.95 3.55 -8.23
N GLY A 109 7.13 3.74 -6.93
CA GLY A 109 6.19 4.44 -6.06
C GLY A 109 6.34 5.95 -6.19
N MET A 110 5.23 6.66 -6.33
CA MET A 110 5.19 8.12 -6.28
C MET A 110 4.88 8.60 -4.85
N SER A 111 5.70 9.50 -4.31
CA SER A 111 5.42 10.17 -3.05
C SER A 111 4.25 11.15 -3.22
N SER A 112 3.44 11.33 -2.18
CA SER A 112 2.43 12.40 -2.13
C SER A 112 3.15 13.75 -2.03
N SER A 113 3.14 14.54 -3.10
CA SER A 113 3.71 15.90 -3.08
C SER A 113 2.77 16.84 -2.33
N THR A 114 3.19 17.32 -1.16
CA THR A 114 2.45 18.31 -0.36
C THR A 114 2.72 19.77 -0.77
N SER A 115 3.56 20.00 -1.79
CA SER A 115 4.08 21.34 -2.12
C SER A 115 4.06 21.71 -3.61
N GLY A 116 3.27 21.01 -4.44
CA GLY A 116 3.13 21.31 -5.88
C GLY A 116 4.38 21.00 -6.72
N LYS A 117 5.44 20.46 -6.11
CA LYS A 117 6.63 19.94 -6.80
C LYS A 117 6.34 18.58 -7.44
N GLU A 118 7.15 18.18 -8.42
CA GLU A 118 7.07 16.83 -8.98
C GLU A 118 7.20 15.77 -7.86
N PRO A 119 6.38 14.71 -7.88
CA PRO A 119 6.48 13.61 -6.94
C PRO A 119 7.88 12.98 -6.92
N LYS A 120 8.38 12.65 -5.73
CA LYS A 120 9.58 11.81 -5.62
C LYS A 120 9.23 10.40 -6.05
N LEU A 121 10.16 9.74 -6.73
CA LEU A 121 9.98 8.41 -7.28
C LEU A 121 10.86 7.43 -6.52
N VAL A 122 10.27 6.36 -6.00
CA VAL A 122 10.98 5.34 -5.22
C VAL A 122 10.83 4.00 -5.94
N PRO A 123 11.90 3.43 -6.51
CA PRO A 123 11.86 2.09 -7.09
C PRO A 123 11.74 1.03 -5.99
N TRP A 124 10.75 0.16 -6.08
CA TRP A 124 10.53 -0.93 -5.13
C TRP A 124 10.86 -2.28 -5.76
N TYR A 125 11.69 -3.08 -5.10
CA TYR A 125 12.18 -4.36 -5.61
C TYR A 125 11.50 -5.51 -4.86
N GLN A 126 11.19 -6.58 -5.58
CA GLN A 126 10.71 -7.80 -4.95
C GLN A 126 11.93 -8.61 -4.50
N HIS A 127 12.31 -8.48 -3.23
CA HIS A 127 13.41 -9.26 -2.68
C HIS A 127 12.98 -10.74 -2.51
N THR A 128 13.72 -11.65 -3.14
CA THR A 128 13.49 -13.12 -3.04
C THR A 128 14.26 -13.79 -1.90
N SER A 129 15.00 -13.04 -1.09
CA SER A 129 15.81 -13.53 0.03
C SER A 129 15.42 -12.73 1.27
N PHE A 130 15.06 -13.27 2.43
CA PHE A 130 15.17 -14.60 3.03
C PHE A 130 13.94 -14.81 3.92
N GLY A 131 13.20 -15.92 3.81
CA GLY A 131 12.41 -16.56 4.89
C GLY A 131 11.56 -15.70 5.84
N TYR A 132 11.34 -14.43 5.54
CA TYR A 132 10.92 -13.44 6.51
C TYR A 132 9.48 -13.05 6.23
N GLN A 133 8.60 -13.60 7.05
CA GLN A 133 7.23 -13.14 7.18
C GLN A 133 7.23 -12.18 8.36
N PRO A 134 6.88 -10.89 8.20
CA PRO A 134 6.60 -10.05 9.36
C PRO A 134 5.53 -10.76 10.20
N PRO A 135 5.64 -10.75 11.54
CA PRO A 135 4.70 -11.43 12.43
C PRO A 135 3.25 -10.96 12.21
N ARG A 136 3.06 -9.73 11.70
CA ARG A 136 1.84 -9.26 11.04
C ARG A 136 2.18 -8.21 9.97
N PRO A 137 1.98 -8.46 8.67
CA PRO A 137 2.12 -7.40 7.66
C PRO A 137 1.07 -6.29 7.86
N ILE A 138 1.31 -5.04 7.44
CA ILE A 138 0.29 -3.95 7.43
C ILE A 138 -1.01 -4.37 6.75
N PHE A 139 -0.90 -5.26 5.76
CA PHE A 139 -2.02 -5.84 5.02
C PHE A 139 -2.40 -7.23 5.55
N ASP A 140 -2.34 -7.47 6.85
CA ASP A 140 -2.68 -8.76 7.44
C ASP A 140 -4.19 -8.99 7.44
N PHE A 141 -4.63 -9.87 6.54
CA PHE A 141 -6.01 -10.33 6.45
C PHE A 141 -6.22 -11.67 7.17
N SER A 142 -5.24 -12.21 7.91
CA SER A 142 -5.35 -13.55 8.52
C SER A 142 -6.49 -13.67 9.54
N ASP A 143 -6.85 -12.56 10.19
CA ASP A 143 -7.92 -12.49 11.18
C ASP A 143 -9.31 -12.24 10.53
N THR A 144 -9.37 -12.10 9.19
CA THR A 144 -10.63 -11.93 8.46
C THR A 144 -11.39 -13.25 8.39
N GLN A 145 -12.69 -13.19 8.63
CA GLN A 145 -13.58 -14.37 8.59
C GLN A 145 -14.61 -14.25 7.47
N GLY A 146 -14.51 -13.22 6.63
CA GLY A 146 -15.46 -12.93 5.57
C GLY A 146 -14.94 -11.87 4.59
N PRO A 147 -15.82 -11.37 3.72
CA PRO A 147 -15.47 -10.38 2.70
C PRO A 147 -14.87 -9.11 3.32
N THR A 148 -13.80 -8.63 2.69
CA THR A 148 -13.02 -7.44 3.08
C THR A 148 -12.80 -6.54 1.86
N PRO A 149 -13.76 -5.65 1.51
CA PRO A 149 -13.53 -4.59 0.53
C PRO A 149 -12.24 -3.83 0.82
N CYS A 150 -11.31 -3.87 -0.12
CA CYS A 150 -10.16 -2.98 -0.20
C CYS A 150 -10.51 -1.86 -1.18
N ILE A 151 -10.86 -0.69 -0.63
CA ILE A 151 -11.17 0.50 -1.42
C ILE A 151 -9.83 1.20 -1.71
N ILE A 152 -9.14 0.68 -2.72
CA ILE A 152 -7.81 1.12 -3.13
C ILE A 152 -7.77 1.22 -4.65
N TYR A 153 -7.19 2.31 -5.15
CA TYR A 153 -6.89 2.46 -6.55
C TYR A 153 -5.66 1.60 -6.92
N TYR A 154 -5.83 0.65 -7.83
CA TYR A 154 -4.75 -0.24 -8.30
C TYR A 154 -4.15 0.20 -9.63
N GLY A 155 -4.66 1.27 -10.25
CA GLY A 155 -4.09 1.77 -11.49
C GLY A 155 -2.73 2.46 -11.32
N TYR A 156 -2.21 2.97 -12.42
CA TYR A 156 -0.90 3.59 -12.51
C TYR A 156 -0.98 4.86 -13.36
N ARG A 157 -0.04 5.77 -13.15
CA ARG A 157 0.10 7.00 -13.95
C ARG A 157 0.75 6.71 -15.30
N GLU A 158 1.72 5.81 -15.31
CA GLU A 158 2.52 5.46 -16.49
C GLU A 158 3.06 4.03 -16.34
N ILE A 159 3.41 3.39 -17.45
CA ILE A 159 4.21 2.16 -17.48
C ILE A 159 5.57 2.49 -18.08
N LYS A 160 6.65 2.21 -17.34
CA LYS A 160 8.01 2.23 -17.87
C LYS A 160 8.33 0.91 -18.56
N GLN A 161 8.56 0.96 -19.87
CA GLN A 161 8.99 -0.20 -20.65
C GLN A 161 10.51 -0.25 -20.64
N VAL A 162 11.06 -1.33 -20.08
CA VAL A 162 12.50 -1.57 -20.06
C VAL A 162 12.85 -2.47 -21.23
N GLU A 163 13.80 -2.07 -22.06
CA GLU A 163 14.19 -2.76 -23.30
C GLU A 163 15.62 -3.29 -23.23
N ARG A 164 15.83 -4.55 -23.65
CA ARG A 164 17.18 -5.12 -23.80
C ARG A 164 17.81 -4.72 -25.13
N GLU A 165 17.02 -4.91 -26.18
CA GLU A 165 17.30 -4.54 -27.57
C GLU A 165 16.12 -3.70 -28.07
N PRO A 166 16.31 -2.85 -29.10
CA PRO A 166 15.22 -2.03 -29.63
C PRO A 166 13.97 -2.86 -29.94
N GLY A 167 12.86 -2.56 -29.25
CA GLY A 167 11.58 -3.26 -29.40
C GLY A 167 11.44 -4.57 -28.59
N HIS A 168 12.50 -5.04 -27.92
CA HIS A 168 12.44 -6.18 -27.01
C HIS A 168 12.22 -5.70 -25.57
N VAL A 169 10.94 -5.60 -25.16
CA VAL A 169 10.56 -5.21 -23.80
C VAL A 169 10.76 -6.39 -22.84
N VAL A 170 11.67 -6.24 -21.87
CA VAL A 170 11.94 -7.27 -20.85
C VAL A 170 11.05 -7.13 -19.62
N LYS A 171 10.58 -5.92 -19.30
CA LYS A 171 9.71 -5.66 -18.15
C LYS A 171 8.90 -4.39 -18.33
N ARG A 172 7.65 -4.41 -17.85
CA ARG A 172 6.78 -3.25 -17.73
C ARG A 172 6.66 -2.89 -16.24
N ILE A 173 7.15 -1.72 -15.87
CA ILE A 173 7.23 -1.28 -14.47
C ILE A 173 6.19 -0.17 -14.26
N PRO A 174 5.12 -0.40 -13.49
CA PRO A 174 4.13 0.63 -13.21
C PRO A 174 4.71 1.74 -12.34
N LEU A 175 4.45 2.98 -12.75
CA LEU A 175 4.62 4.18 -11.93
C LEU A 175 3.28 4.48 -11.25
N CYS A 176 3.15 4.19 -9.96
CA CYS A 176 1.87 4.21 -9.25
C CYS A 176 2.00 4.79 -7.83
N LEU A 177 0.85 4.95 -7.15
CA LEU A 177 0.85 5.25 -5.71
C LEU A 177 1.48 4.08 -4.95
N ALA A 178 2.15 4.37 -3.83
CA ALA A 178 2.81 3.35 -3.01
C ALA A 178 1.85 2.23 -2.59
N SER A 179 0.64 2.56 -2.12
CA SER A 179 -0.38 1.58 -1.74
C SER A 179 -0.78 0.64 -2.88
N ALA A 180 -0.93 1.17 -4.10
CA ALA A 180 -1.23 0.38 -5.30
C ALA A 180 -0.10 -0.62 -5.60
N GLY A 181 1.15 -0.13 -5.58
CA GLY A 181 2.34 -0.93 -5.85
C GLY A 181 2.56 -2.03 -4.81
N GLN A 182 2.38 -1.70 -3.53
CA GLN A 182 2.51 -2.65 -2.42
C GLN A 182 1.49 -3.79 -2.51
N PHE A 183 0.22 -3.50 -2.77
CA PHE A 183 -0.80 -4.54 -2.98
C PHE A 183 -0.45 -5.42 -4.17
N ARG A 184 -0.08 -4.81 -5.30
CA ARG A 184 0.34 -5.57 -6.48
C ARG A 184 1.53 -6.45 -6.21
N MET A 185 2.56 -5.96 -5.53
CA MET A 185 3.74 -6.76 -5.19
C MET A 185 3.38 -7.89 -4.23
N LYS A 186 2.61 -7.61 -3.17
CA LYS A 186 2.19 -8.60 -2.16
C LYS A 186 1.48 -9.79 -2.79
N PHE A 187 0.61 -9.54 -3.76
CA PHE A 187 -0.19 -10.58 -4.40
C PHE A 187 0.35 -11.02 -5.78
N GLY A 188 1.51 -10.51 -6.21
CA GLY A 188 2.10 -10.83 -7.51
C GLY A 188 1.25 -10.37 -8.71
N TRP A 189 0.51 -9.28 -8.58
CA TRP A 189 -0.35 -8.74 -9.64
C TRP A 189 0.42 -7.88 -10.64
N ASN A 190 1.01 -8.57 -11.62
CA ASN A 190 1.65 -7.95 -12.77
C ASN A 190 0.65 -7.19 -13.66
N VAL A 191 1.11 -6.11 -14.29
CA VAL A 191 0.30 -5.18 -15.10
C VAL A 191 -0.18 -5.82 -16.41
N GLU A 192 0.54 -6.82 -16.92
CA GLU A 192 0.24 -7.54 -18.15
C GLU A 192 -1.10 -8.28 -18.08
N ASN A 193 -1.55 -8.61 -16.87
CA ASN A 193 -2.77 -9.36 -16.63
C ASN A 193 -3.96 -8.48 -16.23
N ASP A 194 -3.80 -7.15 -16.18
CA ASP A 194 -4.84 -6.25 -15.66
C ASP A 194 -6.13 -6.30 -16.49
N GLU A 195 -6.01 -6.33 -17.81
CA GLU A 195 -7.16 -6.40 -18.72
C GLU A 195 -7.99 -7.67 -18.51
N GLY A 196 -7.30 -8.81 -18.35
CA GLY A 196 -7.94 -10.10 -18.06
C GLY A 196 -8.61 -10.16 -16.68
N ARG A 197 -8.25 -9.26 -15.75
CA ARG A 197 -8.81 -9.21 -14.40
C ARG A 197 -10.00 -8.27 -14.27
N LEU A 198 -10.32 -7.43 -15.26
CA LEU A 198 -11.29 -6.33 -15.10
C LEU A 198 -12.66 -6.76 -14.55
N SER A 199 -13.14 -7.96 -14.91
CA SER A 199 -14.40 -8.54 -14.41
C SER A 199 -14.20 -9.53 -13.25
N THR A 200 -12.98 -9.71 -12.74
CA THR A 200 -12.68 -10.65 -11.67
C THR A 200 -12.81 -9.98 -10.31
N ILE A 201 -13.59 -10.59 -9.43
CA ILE A 201 -13.59 -10.26 -8.00
C ILE A 201 -12.45 -11.08 -7.36
N MET A 202 -11.42 -10.39 -6.88
CA MET A 202 -10.27 -11.05 -6.24
C MET A 202 -10.67 -11.72 -4.93
N PRO A 203 -9.94 -12.74 -4.44
CA PRO A 203 -10.25 -13.40 -3.17
C PRO A 203 -10.44 -12.39 -2.03
N ALA A 204 -11.46 -12.63 -1.21
CA ALA A 204 -11.94 -11.76 -0.13
C ALA A 204 -12.49 -10.37 -0.54
N GLN A 205 -12.31 -9.90 -1.78
CA GLN A 205 -12.88 -8.63 -2.24
C GLN A 205 -14.39 -8.74 -2.50
N VAL A 206 -15.05 -7.59 -2.61
CA VAL A 206 -16.48 -7.49 -2.95
C VAL A 206 -16.73 -6.85 -4.32
N ALA A 207 -15.80 -6.01 -4.79
CA ALA A 207 -15.89 -5.33 -6.07
C ALA A 207 -14.93 -5.98 -7.08
N PRO A 208 -15.24 -5.95 -8.39
CA PRO A 208 -14.32 -6.43 -9.42
C PRO A 208 -13.09 -5.52 -9.52
N TRP A 209 -11.98 -6.08 -10.01
CA TRP A 209 -10.73 -5.36 -10.27
C TRP A 209 -10.94 -4.06 -11.04
N GLY A 210 -11.84 -4.06 -12.04
CA GLY A 210 -12.16 -2.88 -12.84
C GLY A 210 -12.59 -1.68 -11.99
N THR A 211 -13.27 -1.90 -10.85
CA THR A 211 -13.65 -0.81 -9.94
C THR A 211 -12.42 -0.10 -9.37
N SER A 212 -11.38 -0.85 -9.02
CA SER A 212 -10.11 -0.29 -8.53
C SER A 212 -9.27 0.39 -9.61
N MET A 213 -9.68 0.33 -10.88
CA MET A 213 -9.02 0.99 -12.00
C MET A 213 -9.72 2.31 -12.40
N ILE A 214 -10.81 2.69 -11.71
CA ILE A 214 -11.52 3.95 -11.96
C ILE A 214 -10.65 5.13 -11.50
N THR A 215 -10.38 6.05 -12.43
CA THR A 215 -9.50 7.21 -12.19
C THR A 215 -10.22 8.41 -11.58
N HIS A 216 -11.53 8.51 -11.80
CA HIS A 216 -12.34 9.62 -11.30
C HIS A 216 -12.76 9.33 -9.87
N ASN A 217 -12.30 10.13 -8.91
CA ASN A 217 -12.45 9.84 -7.48
C ASN A 217 -13.91 9.65 -7.04
N ARG A 218 -14.83 10.51 -7.47
CA ARG A 218 -16.26 10.37 -7.12
C ARG A 218 -16.83 9.05 -7.65
N SER A 219 -16.57 8.73 -8.91
CA SER A 219 -17.01 7.48 -9.54
C SER A 219 -16.40 6.24 -8.89
N PHE A 220 -15.12 6.31 -8.52
CA PHE A 220 -14.40 5.27 -7.78
C PHE A 220 -15.11 4.99 -6.43
N LEU A 221 -15.39 6.04 -5.64
CA LEU A 221 -16.07 5.90 -4.35
C LEU A 221 -17.50 5.38 -4.50
N LEU A 222 -18.26 5.87 -5.48
CA LEU A 222 -19.64 5.45 -5.72
C LEU A 222 -19.75 4.00 -6.17
N ILE A 223 -18.92 3.55 -7.12
CA ILE A 223 -18.95 2.16 -7.56
C ILE A 223 -18.46 1.22 -6.44
N HIS A 224 -17.41 1.58 -5.68
CA HIS A 224 -17.04 0.81 -4.49
C HIS A 224 -18.17 0.77 -3.45
N GLY A 225 -18.81 1.90 -3.18
CA GLY A 225 -19.95 2.00 -2.27
C GLY A 225 -21.12 1.12 -2.71
N LEU A 226 -21.43 1.09 -4.00
CA LEU A 226 -22.46 0.24 -4.59
C LEU A 226 -22.21 -1.25 -4.33
N PHE A 227 -20.98 -1.74 -4.58
CA PHE A 227 -20.63 -3.15 -4.29
C PHE A 227 -20.60 -3.45 -2.79
N CYS A 228 -20.23 -2.48 -1.94
CA CYS A 228 -20.31 -2.65 -0.49
C CYS A 228 -21.77 -2.74 -0.01
N LEU A 229 -22.68 -1.92 -0.55
CA LEU A 229 -24.09 -1.91 -0.13
C LEU A 229 -24.82 -3.21 -0.43
N ILE A 230 -24.50 -3.87 -1.56
CA ILE A 230 -25.09 -5.17 -1.94
C ILE A 230 -24.71 -6.30 -0.97
N ARG A 231 -23.60 -6.16 -0.26
CA ARG A 231 -23.07 -7.23 0.60
C ARG A 231 -23.39 -6.96 2.07
N PRO A 232 -24.41 -7.62 2.66
CA PRO A 232 -24.70 -7.48 4.10
C PRO A 232 -23.66 -8.19 4.99
N ASP A 233 -22.88 -9.10 4.41
CA ASP A 233 -21.97 -10.01 5.10
C ASP A 233 -20.53 -9.50 5.23
N ILE A 234 -20.29 -8.21 4.95
CA ILE A 234 -18.96 -7.60 5.07
C ILE A 234 -18.44 -7.75 6.49
N ASP A 235 -17.23 -8.29 6.60
CA ASP A 235 -16.55 -8.57 7.87
C ASP A 235 -15.64 -7.41 8.27
N GLN A 236 -14.88 -6.88 7.31
CA GLN A 236 -13.94 -5.78 7.51
C GLN A 236 -13.96 -4.82 6.32
N ILE A 237 -13.63 -3.55 6.54
CA ILE A 237 -13.40 -2.60 5.44
C ILE A 237 -11.97 -2.09 5.53
N PHE A 238 -11.24 -2.22 4.42
CA PHE A 238 -9.87 -1.75 4.30
C PHE A 238 -9.82 -0.52 3.39
N VAL A 239 -9.25 0.57 3.91
CA VAL A 239 -8.93 1.81 3.19
C VAL A 239 -7.50 2.22 3.49
N THR A 240 -6.84 2.95 2.59
CA THR A 240 -5.51 3.53 2.89
C THR A 240 -5.61 4.57 4.01
N PHE A 241 -6.54 5.52 3.90
CA PHE A 241 -6.80 6.53 4.92
C PHE A 241 -8.25 6.40 5.40
N ALA A 242 -8.47 6.57 6.70
CA ALA A 242 -9.82 6.54 7.26
C ALA A 242 -10.74 7.63 6.67
N THR A 243 -10.17 8.75 6.24
CA THR A 243 -10.88 9.81 5.50
C THR A 243 -11.51 9.30 4.21
N THR A 244 -10.89 8.35 3.51
CA THR A 244 -11.46 7.74 2.29
C THR A 244 -12.76 7.02 2.57
N PHE A 245 -12.89 6.35 3.72
CA PHE A 245 -14.15 5.72 4.11
C PHE A 245 -15.22 6.77 4.43
N VAL A 246 -14.85 7.87 5.12
CA VAL A 246 -15.77 8.98 5.38
C VAL A 246 -16.24 9.63 4.07
N ASP A 247 -15.35 9.83 3.10
CA ASP A 247 -15.69 10.36 1.77
C ASP A 247 -16.59 9.40 0.99
N LEU A 248 -16.33 8.09 1.05
CA LEU A 248 -17.21 7.08 0.46
C LEU A 248 -18.62 7.18 1.03
N VAL A 249 -18.75 7.22 2.36
CA VAL A 249 -20.05 7.30 3.04
C VAL A 249 -20.75 8.61 2.69
N ARG A 250 -20.03 9.73 2.56
CA ARG A 250 -20.60 10.99 2.08
C ARG A 250 -21.13 10.86 0.64
N CYS A 251 -20.38 10.26 -0.26
CA CYS A 251 -20.86 10.04 -1.64
C CYS A 251 -22.09 9.13 -1.68
N VAL A 252 -22.13 8.10 -0.84
CA VAL A 252 -23.30 7.21 -0.71
C VAL A 252 -24.52 7.98 -0.18
N ASP A 253 -24.33 8.89 0.77
CA ASP A 253 -25.39 9.74 1.32
C ASP A 253 -25.97 10.69 0.27
N GLU A 254 -25.11 11.34 -0.50
CA GLU A 254 -25.52 12.28 -1.56
C GLU A 254 -26.27 11.60 -2.71
N GLU A 255 -25.94 10.34 -3.02
CA GLU A 255 -26.43 9.62 -4.19
C GLU A 255 -27.34 8.42 -3.85
N TRP A 256 -27.90 8.42 -2.63
CA TRP A 256 -28.59 7.27 -2.04
C TRP A 256 -29.67 6.66 -2.95
N ASP A 257 -30.59 7.49 -3.44
CA ASP A 257 -31.74 7.02 -4.26
C ASP A 257 -31.29 6.42 -5.59
N MET A 258 -30.25 6.99 -6.20
CA MET A 258 -29.64 6.43 -7.41
C MET A 258 -29.05 5.06 -7.11
N LEU A 259 -28.29 4.92 -6.01
CA LEU A 259 -27.66 3.65 -5.64
C LEU A 259 -28.71 2.58 -5.34
N LEU A 260 -29.80 2.89 -4.63
CA LEU A 260 -30.91 1.96 -4.40
C LEU A 260 -31.56 1.52 -5.72
N THR A 261 -31.79 2.46 -6.64
CA THR A 261 -32.34 2.15 -7.98
C THR A 261 -31.41 1.23 -8.76
N CYS A 262 -30.10 1.44 -8.68
CA CYS A 262 -29.10 0.60 -9.30
C CYS A 262 -29.13 -0.83 -8.74
N ILE A 263 -29.16 -0.98 -7.40
CA ILE A 263 -29.25 -2.28 -6.72
C ILE A 263 -30.54 -3.00 -7.11
N ARG A 264 -31.69 -2.31 -7.08
CA ARG A 264 -33.00 -2.89 -7.43
C ARG A 264 -33.02 -3.41 -8.87
N ASN A 265 -32.46 -2.65 -9.81
CA ASN A 265 -32.56 -2.94 -11.24
C ASN A 265 -31.38 -3.75 -11.79
N GLY A 266 -30.31 -3.93 -11.01
CA GLY A 266 -29.09 -4.59 -11.46
C GLY A 266 -28.36 -3.84 -12.56
N LYS A 267 -28.44 -2.50 -12.57
CA LYS A 267 -27.75 -1.65 -13.55
C LYS A 267 -26.80 -0.71 -12.84
N ILE A 268 -25.55 -0.66 -13.29
CA ILE A 268 -24.58 0.29 -12.74
C ILE A 268 -24.88 1.71 -13.25
N PRO A 269 -24.66 2.75 -12.43
CA PRO A 269 -24.99 4.13 -12.79
C PRO A 269 -24.16 4.64 -13.97
N ASP A 270 -24.65 5.68 -14.65
CA ASP A 270 -23.86 6.39 -15.64
C ASP A 270 -23.00 7.45 -14.94
N LEU A 271 -21.68 7.28 -14.95
CA LEU A 271 -20.74 8.09 -14.16
C LEU A 271 -19.54 8.45 -15.03
N ASP A 272 -18.90 9.57 -14.72
CA ASP A 272 -17.71 9.99 -15.46
C ASP A 272 -16.54 9.02 -15.26
N GLY A 273 -15.84 8.73 -16.35
CA GLY A 273 -14.59 7.96 -16.30
C GLY A 273 -14.74 6.45 -16.14
N ILE A 274 -15.95 5.89 -16.31
CA ILE A 274 -16.17 4.43 -16.25
C ILE A 274 -16.44 3.79 -17.61
N ASP A 275 -16.44 4.52 -18.72
CA ASP A 275 -16.85 4.01 -20.05
C ASP A 275 -16.16 2.71 -20.45
N ARG A 276 -14.83 2.65 -20.30
CA ARG A 276 -14.02 1.47 -20.65
C ARG A 276 -14.22 0.30 -19.68
N LEU A 277 -14.69 0.58 -18.47
CA LEU A 277 -14.85 -0.39 -17.38
C LEU A 277 -16.30 -0.84 -17.23
N ARG A 278 -17.26 -0.10 -17.81
CA ARG A 278 -18.70 -0.29 -17.66
C ARG A 278 -19.13 -1.71 -17.97
N ALA A 279 -18.76 -2.23 -19.14
CA ALA A 279 -19.12 -3.58 -19.55
C ALA A 279 -18.57 -4.64 -18.57
N HIS A 280 -17.34 -4.45 -18.10
CA HIS A 280 -16.68 -5.38 -17.19
C HIS A 280 -17.30 -5.38 -15.79
N ILE A 281 -17.63 -4.20 -15.27
CA ILE A 281 -18.25 -4.05 -13.95
C ILE A 281 -19.71 -4.50 -13.98
N GLN A 282 -20.45 -4.16 -15.04
CA GLN A 282 -21.85 -4.57 -15.22
C GLN A 282 -21.98 -6.10 -15.34
N ALA A 283 -20.99 -6.78 -15.93
CA ALA A 283 -21.01 -8.24 -16.10
C ALA A 283 -21.08 -9.02 -14.77
N VAL A 284 -20.64 -8.41 -13.67
CA VAL A 284 -20.68 -9.02 -12.33
C VAL A 284 -21.68 -8.36 -11.40
N PHE A 285 -22.53 -7.48 -11.93
CA PHE A 285 -23.52 -6.74 -11.16
C PHE A 285 -24.92 -7.24 -11.49
N SER A 286 -25.62 -7.77 -10.49
CA SER A 286 -26.96 -8.33 -10.61
C SER A 286 -27.97 -7.57 -9.77
N ALA A 287 -29.24 -7.63 -10.19
CA ALA A 287 -30.35 -7.04 -9.44
C ALA A 287 -30.54 -7.76 -8.09
N ASP A 288 -30.76 -6.97 -7.04
CA ASP A 288 -31.15 -7.45 -5.71
C ASP A 288 -32.25 -6.54 -5.11
N PRO A 289 -33.51 -6.69 -5.56
CA PRO A 289 -34.62 -5.88 -5.06
C PRO A 289 -34.84 -6.02 -3.56
N ALA A 290 -34.62 -7.21 -3.00
CA ALA A 290 -34.79 -7.47 -1.57
C ALA A 290 -33.79 -6.67 -0.74
N ARG A 291 -32.52 -6.63 -1.17
CA ARG A 291 -31.52 -5.79 -0.54
C ARG A 291 -31.82 -4.30 -0.71
N ALA A 292 -32.37 -3.88 -1.86
CA ALA A 292 -32.79 -2.50 -2.06
C ALA A 292 -33.94 -2.09 -1.11
N ASP A 293 -34.92 -2.98 -0.89
CA ASP A 293 -36.01 -2.76 0.07
C ASP A 293 -35.47 -2.66 1.51
N GLU A 294 -34.56 -3.56 1.90
CA GLU A 294 -33.92 -3.52 3.23
C GLU A 294 -33.16 -2.20 3.45
N LEU A 295 -32.37 -1.77 2.47
CA LEU A 295 -31.62 -0.51 2.55
C LEU A 295 -32.57 0.70 2.58
N TYR A 296 -33.68 0.66 1.84
CA TYR A 296 -34.70 1.72 1.90
C TYR A 296 -35.25 1.91 3.31
N GLU A 297 -35.54 0.81 4.03
CA GLU A 297 -35.98 0.88 5.43
C GLU A 297 -34.88 1.39 6.40
N ILE A 298 -33.60 1.12 6.11
CA ILE A 298 -32.47 1.63 6.91
C ILE A 298 -32.25 3.14 6.73
N GLY A 299 -32.44 3.63 5.51
CA GLY A 299 -32.19 5.01 5.11
C GLY A 299 -30.72 5.37 4.84
N PRO A 300 -30.46 6.57 4.29
CA PRO A 300 -29.10 7.04 3.99
C PRO A 300 -28.24 7.22 5.26
N PRO A 301 -26.91 7.33 5.12
CA PRO A 301 -25.99 7.60 6.23
C PRO A 301 -26.39 8.73 7.18
N SER A 302 -27.01 9.79 6.65
CA SER A 302 -27.53 10.93 7.41
C SER A 302 -28.74 10.62 8.28
N SER A 303 -29.41 9.48 8.12
CA SER A 303 -30.59 9.09 8.91
C SER A 303 -30.31 8.77 10.37
N GLY A 304 -29.05 8.58 10.77
CA GLY A 304 -28.68 8.50 12.17
C GLY A 304 -27.39 7.71 12.44
N ASP A 305 -26.84 7.92 13.65
CA ASP A 305 -25.61 7.28 14.12
C ASP A 305 -25.67 5.74 14.05
N GLY A 306 -24.50 5.11 13.92
CA GLY A 306 -24.37 3.66 13.79
C GLY A 306 -24.94 3.11 12.48
N TRP A 307 -25.06 3.95 11.44
CA TRP A 307 -25.56 3.56 10.13
C TRP A 307 -24.84 2.32 9.57
N ALA A 308 -23.51 2.28 9.64
CA ALA A 308 -22.74 1.16 9.09
C ALA A 308 -23.07 -0.17 9.79
N ALA A 309 -23.39 -0.15 11.09
CA ALA A 309 -23.79 -1.36 11.83
C ALA A 309 -25.17 -1.89 11.41
N ARG A 310 -26.08 -1.01 10.95
CA ARG A 310 -27.37 -1.41 10.38
C ARG A 310 -27.22 -1.97 8.98
N VAL A 311 -26.39 -1.34 8.15
CA VAL A 311 -26.12 -1.78 6.77
C VAL A 311 -25.31 -3.07 6.73
N TRP A 312 -24.31 -3.22 7.60
CA TRP A 312 -23.42 -4.38 7.66
C TRP A 312 -23.42 -4.99 9.07
N PRO A 313 -24.42 -5.83 9.41
CA PRO A 313 -24.54 -6.41 10.76
C PRO A 313 -23.34 -7.27 11.19
N ARG A 314 -22.53 -7.75 10.23
CA ARG A 314 -21.32 -8.55 10.47
C ARG A 314 -20.03 -7.74 10.50
N LEU A 315 -20.09 -6.42 10.28
CA LEU A 315 -18.91 -5.57 10.21
C LEU A 315 -18.25 -5.46 11.59
N ARG A 316 -17.05 -6.03 11.72
CA ARG A 316 -16.28 -6.01 12.96
C ARG A 316 -15.29 -4.85 13.01
N THR A 317 -14.77 -4.44 11.85
CA THR A 317 -13.66 -3.49 11.81
C THR A 317 -13.64 -2.66 10.54
N VAL A 318 -13.39 -1.35 10.69
CA VAL A 318 -12.91 -0.50 9.59
C VAL A 318 -11.47 -0.12 9.89
N ALA A 319 -10.60 -0.31 8.92
CA ALA A 319 -9.19 -0.16 9.12
C ALA A 319 -8.56 0.74 8.05
N GLY A 320 -7.72 1.68 8.50
CA GLY A 320 -7.06 2.68 7.67
C GLY A 320 -6.26 3.66 8.51
N ILE A 321 -5.34 4.40 7.88
CA ILE A 321 -4.53 5.40 8.58
C ILE A 321 -5.44 6.47 9.17
N CYS A 322 -5.39 6.63 10.48
CA CYS A 322 -6.25 7.52 11.26
C CYS A 322 -5.53 8.24 12.40
N SER A 323 -4.19 8.31 12.35
CA SER A 323 -3.36 9.05 13.30
C SER A 323 -2.87 10.39 12.74
N GLY A 324 -2.27 11.22 13.61
CA GLY A 324 -1.74 12.53 13.22
C GLY A 324 -2.83 13.43 12.63
N SER A 325 -2.57 14.09 11.50
CA SER A 325 -3.56 14.95 10.84
C SER A 325 -4.83 14.21 10.38
N PHE A 326 -4.74 12.89 10.16
CA PHE A 326 -5.88 12.07 9.75
C PHE A 326 -6.81 11.69 10.92
N GLY A 327 -6.40 11.91 12.16
CA GLY A 327 -7.23 11.67 13.35
C GLY A 327 -8.44 12.61 13.48
N THR A 328 -8.44 13.71 12.75
CA THR A 328 -9.55 14.68 12.70
C THR A 328 -10.87 14.05 12.23
N CYS A 329 -10.83 12.96 11.45
CA CYS A 329 -12.04 12.27 10.98
C CYS A 329 -12.64 11.28 12.00
N LEU A 330 -11.93 10.96 13.10
CA LEU A 330 -12.34 9.94 14.06
C LEU A 330 -13.74 10.17 14.68
N PRO A 331 -14.13 11.39 15.08
CA PRO A 331 -15.49 11.61 15.60
C PRO A 331 -16.58 11.29 14.58
N LYS A 332 -16.40 11.72 13.33
CA LYS A 332 -17.35 11.43 12.25
C LYS A 332 -17.38 9.94 11.91
N LEU A 333 -16.20 9.31 11.85
CA LEU A 333 -16.08 7.87 11.66
C LEU A 333 -16.80 7.09 12.76
N ARG A 334 -16.61 7.48 14.03
CA ARG A 334 -17.29 6.85 15.18
C ARG A 334 -18.81 7.02 15.11
N SER A 335 -19.31 8.19 14.71
CA SER A 335 -20.76 8.41 14.48
C SER A 335 -21.31 7.48 13.39
N ILE A 336 -20.61 7.33 12.26
CA ILE A 336 -21.02 6.43 11.16
C ILE A 336 -21.02 4.95 11.61
N LEU A 337 -19.96 4.53 12.30
CA LEU A 337 -19.73 3.13 12.66
C LEU A 337 -20.55 2.67 13.87
N GLY A 338 -20.88 3.59 14.77
CA GLY A 338 -21.46 3.26 16.05
C GLY A 338 -20.43 2.76 17.08
N PRO A 339 -20.90 2.36 18.26
CA PRO A 339 -20.03 2.11 19.42
C PRO A 339 -19.28 0.77 19.34
N THR A 340 -19.77 -0.21 18.59
CA THR A 340 -19.29 -1.61 18.64
C THR A 340 -18.22 -1.94 17.60
N ILE A 341 -18.22 -1.26 16.45
CA ILE A 341 -17.30 -1.56 15.36
C ILE A 341 -15.92 -0.97 15.68
N ALA A 342 -14.88 -1.78 15.57
CA ALA A 342 -13.51 -1.32 15.85
C ALA A 342 -13.00 -0.40 14.73
N ILE A 343 -12.28 0.65 15.12
CA ILE A 343 -11.49 1.48 14.20
C ILE A 343 -10.05 1.04 14.40
N ARG A 344 -9.39 0.54 13.35
CA ARG A 344 -7.99 0.10 13.42
C ARG A 344 -7.11 0.95 12.54
N ASN A 345 -5.96 1.35 13.07
CA ASN A 345 -4.89 1.91 12.27
C ASN A 345 -4.01 0.76 11.77
N HIS A 346 -3.65 0.72 10.49
CA HIS A 346 -2.80 -0.35 9.98
C HIS A 346 -1.33 -0.14 10.32
N GLY A 347 -0.88 1.11 10.52
CA GLY A 347 0.52 1.41 10.84
C GLY A 347 1.00 2.70 10.19
N TYR A 348 2.31 2.89 10.20
CA TYR A 348 2.98 4.04 9.59
C TYR A 348 3.87 3.53 8.45
N SER A 349 3.61 4.05 7.24
CA SER A 349 4.36 3.76 6.03
C SER A 349 4.60 5.05 5.28
N SER A 350 5.72 5.13 4.58
CA SER A 350 5.98 6.14 3.55
C SER A 350 6.14 5.47 2.18
N SER A 351 6.36 6.30 1.15
CA SER A 351 6.74 5.82 -0.19
C SER A 351 8.12 5.17 -0.21
N GLU A 352 8.99 5.54 0.73
CA GLU A 352 10.39 5.12 0.85
C GLU A 352 10.54 3.85 1.68
N ALA A 353 9.63 3.62 2.62
CA ALA A 353 9.85 2.63 3.65
C ALA A 353 8.55 2.23 4.33
N HIS A 354 8.54 0.98 4.78
CA HIS A 354 7.56 0.51 5.73
C HIS A 354 8.16 0.62 7.13
N MET A 355 7.53 1.38 8.03
CA MET A 355 8.21 1.82 9.25
C MET A 355 7.64 1.24 10.55
N SER A 356 6.35 0.88 10.63
CA SER A 356 5.81 0.37 11.90
C SER A 356 4.50 -0.41 11.78
N VAL A 357 4.31 -1.35 12.72
CA VAL A 357 3.03 -1.98 13.08
C VAL A 357 2.45 -1.38 14.37
N PHE A 358 1.17 -1.58 14.65
CA PHE A 358 0.55 -1.10 15.90
C PHE A 358 0.95 -1.94 17.11
N PHE A 359 1.07 -1.29 18.27
CA PHE A 359 1.34 -1.97 19.55
C PHE A 359 0.10 -2.68 20.09
N ASP A 360 -1.02 -1.96 20.14
CA ASP A 360 -2.34 -2.46 20.53
C ASP A 360 -3.33 -2.19 19.38
N PRO A 361 -4.05 -3.21 18.86
CA PRO A 361 -5.05 -3.02 17.81
C PRO A 361 -6.20 -2.08 18.17
N ASN A 362 -6.38 -1.72 19.44
CA ASN A 362 -7.39 -0.77 19.91
C ASN A 362 -6.82 0.65 20.15
N ASP A 363 -5.50 0.83 20.03
CA ASP A 363 -4.83 2.13 20.14
C ASP A 363 -4.46 2.63 18.73
N THR A 364 -5.01 3.78 18.34
CA THR A 364 -4.80 4.35 17.01
C THR A 364 -3.54 5.20 16.90
N GLU A 365 -2.90 5.54 18.02
CA GLU A 365 -1.79 6.51 18.10
C GLU A 365 -0.45 5.88 18.51
N THR A 366 -0.45 4.68 19.12
CA THR A 366 0.79 4.02 19.53
C THR A 366 1.31 3.03 18.49
N PHE A 367 2.47 3.35 17.91
CA PHE A 367 3.16 2.53 16.92
C PHE A 367 4.38 1.85 17.52
N VAL A 368 4.65 0.62 17.10
CA VAL A 368 5.93 -0.06 17.30
C VAL A 368 6.68 -0.01 16.00
N PHE A 369 7.80 0.70 15.99
CA PHE A 369 8.81 0.50 14.96
C PHE A 369 9.32 -0.92 15.10
N SER A 370 8.79 -1.81 14.27
CA SER A 370 9.33 -3.15 14.18
C SER A 370 10.57 -3.05 13.29
N SER A 371 11.75 -3.41 13.82
CA SER A 371 13.03 -3.54 13.10
C SER A 371 13.02 -4.64 12.01
N GLU A 372 11.83 -5.01 11.63
CA GLU A 372 11.35 -6.15 10.86
C GLU A 372 10.81 -5.70 9.52
N GLU A 373 10.35 -4.47 9.46
CA GLU A 373 9.80 -3.88 8.29
C GLU A 373 10.87 -2.99 7.71
N VAL A 374 11.20 -3.34 6.46
CA VAL A 374 12.32 -2.76 5.77
C VAL A 374 12.01 -1.28 5.59
N ILE A 375 12.89 -0.49 6.18
CA ILE A 375 13.25 0.77 5.56
C ILE A 375 13.84 0.38 4.20
N ASP A 376 13.03 0.45 3.13
CA ASP A 376 13.47 0.34 1.72
C ASP A 376 14.28 1.60 1.33
N LEU A 377 15.10 2.08 2.27
CA LEU A 377 16.18 3.01 2.01
C LEU A 377 17.32 2.17 1.50
N HIS A 378 17.51 2.24 0.19
CA HIS A 378 18.84 2.19 -0.38
C HIS A 378 19.68 3.29 0.32
N LEU A 379 20.24 2.95 1.47
CA LEU A 379 21.25 3.70 2.21
C LEU A 379 20.86 5.11 2.67
N VAL A 380 19.91 5.22 3.61
CA VAL A 380 19.73 6.43 4.45
C VAL A 380 19.28 5.99 5.83
N VAL A 381 20.06 6.30 6.87
CA VAL A 381 19.59 6.49 8.26
C VAL A 381 20.33 7.70 8.79
#